data_AF-A0A2N7RWB7-F1
#
_entry.id   AF-A0A2N7RWB7-F1
#
_cell.length_a   1.000
_cell.length_b   1.000
_cell.length_c   1.000
_cell.angle_alpha   90.00
_cell.angle_beta   90.00
_cell.angle_gamma   90.00
#
_symmetry.space_group_name_H-M   'P 1'
#
loop_
_entity.id
_entity.type
_entity.pdbx_description
1 polymer ?
#
loop_
_entity_poly.entity_id
_entity_poly.type
_entity_poly.pdbx_seq_one_letter_code
_entity_poly.pdbx_strand_id
1 'polypeptide(L)'
;MTRYPLIALTALLACGVTLPGLAQTATPQAGDPQRWYQEDSTAQAQLRTLRKEIAAALAEAKKACRSEPSATRATCLKDAQDTYRQDMANAEKLRETAHPAR
;
A
#
# COMPACT_ATOMS: atom_id res chain seq x y z
N MET A 1 -43.09 30.03 -15.18
CA MET A 1 -43.48 29.94 -13.76
C MET A 1 -42.65 28.82 -13.14
N THR A 2 -41.36 29.01 -12.82
CA THR A 2 -40.78 29.51 -11.54
C THR A 2 -41.27 28.67 -10.33
N ARG A 3 -40.44 28.03 -9.49
CA ARG A 3 -39.09 28.37 -8.98
C ARG A 3 -38.34 27.12 -8.46
N TYR A 4 -37.08 26.95 -8.86
CA TYR A 4 -36.08 26.23 -8.06
C TYR A 4 -35.64 27.15 -6.90
N PRO A 5 -35.62 26.72 -5.63
CA PRO A 5 -34.83 27.41 -4.62
C PRO A 5 -33.35 27.06 -4.87
N LEU A 6 -32.56 28.01 -5.37
CA LEU A 6 -31.73 28.89 -4.54
C LEU A 6 -30.81 28.11 -3.60
N ILE A 7 -29.62 27.85 -4.15
CA ILE A 7 -28.31 27.85 -3.52
C ILE A 7 -28.31 28.54 -2.14
N ALA A 8 -27.99 27.76 -1.11
CA ALA A 8 -27.24 28.17 0.07
C ALA A 8 -26.07 27.17 0.16
N LEU A 9 -24.81 27.51 -0.19
CA LEU A 9 -23.87 28.31 0.60
C LEU A 9 -23.90 27.79 2.06
N THR A 10 -22.96 26.99 2.57
CA THR A 10 -21.53 27.24 2.79
C THR A 10 -20.89 25.93 3.30
N ALA A 11 -19.81 25.45 2.68
CA ALA A 11 -18.42 25.52 3.18
C ALA A 11 -18.01 24.52 4.29
N LEU A 12 -16.98 23.72 3.94
CA LEU A 12 -15.92 23.20 4.80
C LEU A 12 -16.26 22.07 5.79
N LEU A 13 -15.98 20.84 5.36
CA LEU A 13 -15.07 20.01 6.14
C LEU A 13 -14.16 19.22 5.18
N ALA A 14 -13.20 19.93 4.59
CA ALA A 14 -12.01 19.28 4.13
C ALA A 14 -11.34 18.67 5.37
N CYS A 15 -11.34 17.35 5.51
CA CYS A 15 -10.31 16.64 6.28
C CYS A 15 -8.98 16.81 5.55
N GLY A 16 -8.53 18.06 5.43
CA GLY A 16 -7.16 18.43 5.10
C GLY A 16 -6.31 18.19 6.32
N VAL A 17 -6.15 16.92 6.69
CA VAL A 17 -5.04 16.50 7.54
C VAL A 17 -3.98 15.95 6.60
N THR A 18 -3.40 16.82 5.78
CA THR A 18 -2.07 16.53 5.22
C THR A 18 -1.08 16.72 6.38
N LEU A 19 -1.08 15.76 7.31
CA LEU A 19 -0.05 15.66 8.33
C LEU A 19 1.21 15.19 7.60
N PRO A 20 2.25 16.04 7.48
CA PRO A 20 3.52 15.58 6.95
C PRO A 20 4.08 14.57 7.95
N GLY A 21 4.20 13.32 7.51
CA GLY A 21 4.97 12.23 8.12
C GLY A 21 5.28 12.34 9.61
N LEU A 22 4.28 12.12 10.48
CA LEU A 22 4.62 11.58 11.79
C LEU A 22 5.14 10.16 11.56
N ALA A 23 6.45 9.97 11.71
CA ALA A 23 7.01 8.64 11.84
C ALA A 23 6.28 7.94 12.99
N GLN A 24 5.47 6.93 12.66
CA GLN A 24 4.70 6.18 13.64
C GLN A 24 5.69 5.26 14.38
N THR A 25 6.37 5.77 15.39
CA THR A 25 7.14 4.91 16.30
C THR A 25 6.13 4.24 17.22
N ALA A 26 5.79 2.99 16.94
CA ALA A 26 5.02 2.18 17.86
C ALA A 26 5.73 2.13 19.22
N THR A 27 5.03 2.49 20.30
CA THR A 27 5.59 2.39 21.64
C THR A 27 5.71 0.92 22.03
N PRO A 28 6.90 0.43 22.42
CA PRO A 28 7.06 -0.96 22.81
C PRO A 28 6.14 -1.39 23.95
N GLN A 29 5.42 -2.50 23.81
CA GLN A 29 4.61 -3.06 24.90
C GLN A 29 5.39 -4.15 25.62
N ALA A 30 5.04 -4.39 26.89
CA ALA A 30 5.68 -5.43 27.68
C ALA A 30 5.42 -6.82 27.06
N GLY A 31 6.50 -7.53 26.74
CA GLY A 31 6.44 -8.84 26.09
C GLY A 31 6.68 -8.81 24.58
N ASP A 32 6.70 -7.62 23.95
CA ASP A 32 6.98 -7.53 22.53
C ASP A 32 8.45 -7.83 22.22
N PRO A 33 8.74 -8.64 21.20
CA PRO A 33 10.10 -8.84 20.75
C PRO A 33 10.72 -7.50 20.31
N GLN A 34 11.89 -7.16 20.83
CA GLN A 34 12.61 -5.93 20.44
C GLN A 34 12.78 -5.81 18.91
N ARG A 35 12.89 -6.94 18.21
CA ARG A 35 12.98 -7.01 16.75
C ARG A 35 11.79 -6.36 16.03
N TRP A 36 10.60 -6.30 16.62
CA TRP A 36 9.42 -5.68 15.98
C TRP A 36 9.57 -4.17 15.76
N TYR A 37 10.44 -3.53 16.54
CA TYR A 37 10.68 -2.07 16.47
C TYR A 37 11.94 -1.70 15.70
N GLN A 38 12.65 -2.69 15.16
CA GLN A 38 13.87 -2.45 14.39
C GLN A 38 13.53 -2.50 12.91
N GLU A 39 13.65 -1.35 12.25
CA GLU A 39 13.53 -1.25 10.80
C GLU A 39 14.68 -1.98 10.10
N ASP A 40 14.40 -2.48 8.90
CA ASP A 40 15.44 -2.99 8.01
C ASP A 40 16.31 -1.82 7.53
N SER A 41 17.45 -1.61 8.18
CA SER A 41 18.30 -0.43 7.96
C SER A 41 19.31 -0.58 6.82
N THR A 42 19.49 -1.79 6.28
CA THR A 42 20.40 -2.03 5.15
C THR A 42 19.63 -2.24 3.86
N ALA A 43 20.18 -1.78 2.73
CA ALA A 43 19.57 -1.96 1.41
C ALA A 43 19.26 -3.43 1.10
N GLN A 44 20.11 -4.36 1.53
CA GLN A 44 19.89 -5.80 1.36
C GLN A 44 18.72 -6.31 2.21
N ALA A 45 18.60 -5.83 3.47
CA ALA A 45 17.50 -6.21 4.34
C ALA A 45 16.16 -5.67 3.82
N GLN A 46 16.13 -4.40 3.41
CA GLN A 46 14.96 -3.77 2.78
C GLN A 46 14.54 -4.53 1.53
N LEU A 47 15.48 -4.86 0.63
CA LEU A 47 15.16 -5.60 -0.59
C LEU A 47 14.62 -7.00 -0.30
N ARG A 48 15.16 -7.68 0.72
CA ARG A 48 14.66 -8.99 1.16
C ARG A 48 13.23 -8.87 1.71
N THR A 49 12.92 -7.83 2.48
CA THR A 49 11.58 -7.59 3.01
C THR A 49 10.61 -7.23 1.90
N LEU A 50 10.99 -6.30 1.01
CA LEU A 50 10.19 -5.93 -0.14
C LEU A 50 9.82 -7.13 -1.03
N ARG A 51 10.74 -8.05 -1.27
CA ARG A 51 10.43 -9.30 -2.02
C ARG A 51 9.37 -10.16 -1.34
N LYS A 52 9.36 -10.20 0.00
CA LYS A 52 8.31 -10.90 0.76
C LYS A 52 6.97 -10.16 0.65
N GLU A 53 7.00 -8.83 0.69
CA GLU A 53 5.81 -8.00 0.53
C GLU A 53 5.21 -8.14 -0.87
N ILE A 54 6.02 -8.16 -1.94
CA ILE A 54 5.56 -8.41 -3.31
C ILE A 54 4.91 -9.80 -3.43
N ALA A 55 5.50 -10.83 -2.81
CA ALA A 55 4.91 -12.17 -2.79
C ALA A 55 3.60 -12.22 -1.99
N ALA A 56 3.52 -11.51 -0.87
CA ALA A 56 2.30 -11.38 -0.07
C ALA A 56 1.20 -10.63 -0.84
N ALA A 57 1.56 -9.56 -1.57
CA ALA A 57 0.67 -8.82 -2.43
C ALA A 57 0.09 -9.70 -3.56
N LEU A 58 0.92 -10.54 -4.21
CA LEU A 58 0.43 -11.53 -5.18
C LEU A 58 -0.55 -12.51 -4.52
N ALA A 59 -0.22 -13.03 -3.34
CA ALA A 59 -1.09 -13.96 -2.64
C ALA A 59 -2.45 -13.32 -2.36
N GLU A 60 -2.47 -12.06 -1.89
CA GLU A 60 -3.69 -11.31 -1.60
C GLU A 60 -4.48 -10.98 -2.87
N ALA A 61 -3.83 -10.53 -3.95
CA ALA A 61 -4.45 -10.31 -5.24
C ALA A 61 -5.13 -11.59 -5.76
N LYS A 62 -4.46 -12.74 -5.64
CA LYS A 62 -5.05 -14.04 -5.99
C LYS A 62 -6.23 -14.41 -5.10
N LYS A 63 -6.30 -13.95 -3.85
CA LYS A 63 -7.51 -14.11 -3.02
C LYS A 63 -8.65 -13.26 -3.54
N ALA A 64 -8.38 -11.99 -3.82
CA ALA A 64 -9.37 -11.07 -4.39
C ALA A 64 -9.93 -11.60 -5.73
N CYS A 65 -9.08 -12.14 -6.62
CA CYS A 65 -9.53 -12.72 -7.88
C CYS A 65 -10.50 -13.90 -7.73
N ARG A 66 -10.56 -14.58 -6.56
CA ARG A 66 -11.56 -15.64 -6.35
C ARG A 66 -12.97 -15.07 -6.21
N SER A 67 -13.10 -13.82 -5.77
CA SER A 67 -14.37 -13.11 -5.65
C SER A 67 -14.86 -12.56 -7.00
N GLU A 68 -14.01 -12.53 -8.02
CA GLU A 68 -14.39 -12.09 -9.37
C GLU A 68 -15.36 -13.06 -10.06
N PRO A 69 -16.28 -12.55 -10.90
CA PRO A 69 -17.08 -13.36 -11.81
C PRO A 69 -16.22 -14.32 -12.64
N SER A 70 -16.77 -15.48 -13.00
CA SER A 70 -16.02 -16.50 -13.77
C SER A 70 -15.48 -15.96 -15.10
N ALA A 71 -16.19 -15.01 -15.72
CA ALA A 71 -15.78 -14.41 -16.99
C ALA A 71 -14.52 -13.52 -16.89
N THR A 72 -14.28 -12.90 -15.73
CA THR A 72 -13.15 -11.97 -15.51
C THR A 72 -12.02 -12.57 -14.69
N ARG A 73 -12.29 -13.66 -13.95
CA ARG A 73 -11.33 -14.30 -13.04
C ARG A 73 -10.01 -14.67 -13.69
N ALA A 74 -10.02 -15.23 -14.91
CA ALA A 74 -8.80 -15.62 -15.61
C ALA A 74 -7.91 -14.41 -15.91
N THR A 75 -8.52 -13.32 -16.37
CA THR A 75 -7.82 -12.05 -16.61
C THR A 75 -7.27 -11.47 -15.31
N CYS A 76 -8.06 -11.44 -14.23
CA CYS A 76 -7.59 -10.99 -12.91
C CYS A 76 -6.34 -11.76 -12.44
N LEU A 77 -6.35 -13.08 -12.57
CA LEU A 77 -5.21 -13.91 -12.18
C LEU A 77 -3.97 -13.63 -13.05
N LYS A 78 -4.16 -13.39 -14.34
CA LYS A 78 -3.08 -13.00 -15.24
C LYS A 78 -2.51 -11.64 -14.84
N ASP A 79 -3.35 -10.65 -14.61
CA ASP A 79 -2.93 -9.30 -14.24
C ASP A 79 -2.16 -9.31 -12.91
N ALA A 80 -2.65 -10.03 -11.90
CA ALA A 80 -1.94 -10.21 -10.63
C ALA A 80 -0.55 -10.83 -10.82
N GLN A 81 -0.44 -11.84 -11.70
CA GLN A 81 0.84 -12.48 -12.01
C GLN A 81 1.77 -11.58 -12.83
N ASP A 82 1.22 -10.73 -13.69
CA ASP A 82 1.96 -9.76 -14.51
C ASP A 82 2.52 -8.64 -13.60
N THR A 83 1.71 -8.10 -12.68
CA THR A 83 2.15 -7.16 -11.63
C THR A 83 3.28 -7.75 -10.78
N TYR A 84 3.13 -8.99 -10.29
CA TYR A 84 4.19 -9.64 -9.52
C TYR A 84 5.52 -9.70 -10.29
N ARG A 85 5.49 -10.06 -11.58
CA ARG A 85 6.71 -10.14 -12.40
C ARG A 85 7.33 -8.76 -12.59
N GLN A 86 6.50 -7.74 -12.82
CA GLN A 86 6.95 -6.36 -12.95
C GLN A 86 7.57 -5.85 -11.64
N ASP A 87 6.93 -6.09 -10.50
CA ASP A 87 7.43 -5.63 -9.20
C ASP A 87 8.74 -6.33 -8.83
N MET A 88 8.85 -7.63 -9.08
CA MET A 88 10.10 -8.37 -8.85
C MET A 88 11.24 -7.88 -9.76
N ALA A 89 10.95 -7.55 -11.02
CA ALA A 89 11.93 -6.98 -11.94
C ALA A 89 12.37 -5.57 -11.53
N ASN A 90 11.48 -4.80 -10.90
CA ASN A 90 11.71 -3.43 -10.47
C ASN A 90 12.02 -3.29 -8.97
N ALA A 91 12.27 -4.40 -8.26
CA ALA A 91 12.35 -4.40 -6.79
C ALA A 91 13.41 -3.43 -6.24
N GLU A 92 14.53 -3.25 -6.94
CA GLU A 92 15.58 -2.30 -6.54
C GLU A 92 15.08 -0.85 -6.56
N LYS A 93 14.45 -0.46 -7.68
CA LYS A 93 13.86 0.88 -7.85
C LYS A 93 12.71 1.12 -6.87
N LEU A 94 11.88 0.10 -6.62
CA LEU A 94 10.81 0.16 -5.64
C LEU A 94 11.37 0.37 -4.22
N ARG A 95 12.45 -0.32 -3.85
CA ARG A 95 13.15 -0.12 -2.58
C ARG A 95 13.69 1.31 -2.46
N GLU A 96 14.36 1.83 -3.48
CA GLU A 96 14.88 3.20 -3.48
C GLU A 96 13.77 4.25 -3.35
N THR A 97 12.61 3.99 -3.96
CA THR A 97 11.43 4.86 -3.84
C THR A 97 10.86 4.82 -2.42
N ALA A 98 10.85 3.66 -1.77
CA ALA A 98 10.37 3.48 -0.40
C ALA A 98 11.36 3.99 0.66
N HIS A 99 12.65 3.95 0.36
CA HIS A 99 13.75 4.36 1.24
C HIS A 99 14.68 5.33 0.51
N PRO A 100 14.23 6.57 0.23
CA PRO A 100 15.06 7.56 -0.43
C PRO A 100 16.31 7.85 0.40
N ALA A 101 17.44 8.09 -0.26
CA ALA A 101 18.63 8.59 0.39
C ALA A 101 18.28 9.90 1.11
N ARG A 102 18.54 9.93 2.43
CA ARG A 102 18.31 11.13 3.25
C ARG A 102 19.36 12.20 2.95
#